data_AF-X1JZ17-F1
#
_entry.id   AF-X1JZ17-F1
#
_cell.length_a   1.000
_cell.length_b   1.000
_cell.length_c   1.000
_cell.angle_alpha   90.00
_cell.angle_beta   90.00
_cell.angle_gamma   90.00
#
_symmetry.space_group_name_H-M   'P 1'
#
loop_
_entity.id
_entity.type
_entity.pdbx_description
1 polymer ?
#
loop_
_entity_poly.entity_id
_entity_poly.type
_entity_poly.pdbx_seq_one_letter_code
_entity_poly.pdbx_strand_id
1 'polypeptide(L)'
;MGVAIIEHTEYPFAKGDLTSDGIQWSAEKDTTTVDVDVEVESVTIKPPALGEMIEVEFGLTAAFRAVSSATADLTYKWQARNKGGTWVDLHTQVTKTNVGTTYVEETRSGRFKTVDNFDSLPFGVRLVIQCNEANEGRAK
;
A
#
# COMPACT_ATOMS: atom_id res chain seq x y z
N MET A 1 11.29 23.72 28.43
CA MET A 1 10.17 22.79 28.22
C MET A 1 10.72 21.59 27.46
N GLY A 2 10.44 20.37 27.92
CA GLY A 2 10.87 19.14 27.23
C GLY A 2 9.92 18.78 26.09
N VAL A 3 10.44 18.22 25.01
CA VAL A 3 9.63 17.64 23.93
C VAL A 3 9.12 16.28 24.40
N ALA A 4 7.80 16.07 24.35
CA ALA A 4 7.21 14.75 24.56
C ALA A 4 7.10 14.03 23.22
N ILE A 5 7.68 12.84 23.12
CA ILE A 5 7.57 11.96 21.95
C ILE A 5 6.48 10.93 22.26
N ILE A 6 5.51 10.79 21.36
CA ILE A 6 4.41 9.83 21.48
C ILE A 6 4.51 8.89 20.29
N GLU A 7 4.56 7.58 20.56
CA GLU A 7 4.44 6.54 19.56
C GLU A 7 2.96 6.15 19.40
N HIS A 8 2.53 6.00 18.14
CA HIS A 8 1.18 5.57 17.80
C HIS A 8 1.24 4.50 16.73
N THR A 9 0.70 3.33 17.03
CA THR A 9 0.59 2.21 16.10
C THR A 9 -0.87 2.01 15.72
N GLU A 10 -1.14 1.90 14.42
CA GLU A 10 -2.46 1.54 13.90
C GLU A 10 -2.35 0.55 12.73
N TYR A 11 -3.41 -0.22 12.51
CA TYR A 11 -3.54 -1.20 11.42
C TYR A 11 -4.74 -0.78 10.55
N PRO A 12 -4.52 0.11 9.58
CA PRO A 12 -5.61 0.87 8.95
C PRO A 12 -6.23 0.14 7.74
N PHE A 13 -5.47 -0.74 7.08
CA PHE A 13 -5.88 -1.51 5.91
C PHE A 13 -6.71 -2.74 6.28
N ALA A 14 -7.50 -3.24 5.32
CA ALA A 14 -8.18 -4.53 5.41
C ALA A 14 -9.07 -4.73 6.66
N LYS A 15 -9.67 -3.65 7.18
CA LYS A 15 -10.55 -3.75 8.36
C LYS A 15 -11.80 -4.58 8.03
N GLY A 16 -11.90 -5.77 8.62
CA GLY A 16 -13.03 -6.68 8.42
C GLY A 16 -13.31 -7.55 9.64
N ASP A 17 -14.21 -8.53 9.46
CA ASP A 17 -14.51 -9.54 10.48
C ASP A 17 -13.29 -10.43 10.76
N LEU A 18 -13.14 -10.85 12.02
CA LEU A 18 -12.07 -11.75 12.41
C LEU A 18 -12.17 -13.06 11.62
N THR A 19 -11.06 -13.44 10.99
CA THR A 19 -10.93 -14.72 10.31
C THR A 19 -10.30 -15.76 11.25
N SER A 20 -10.52 -17.04 10.99
CA SER A 20 -9.99 -18.13 11.82
C SER A 20 -8.46 -18.28 11.76
N ASP A 21 -7.85 -17.77 10.69
CA ASP A 21 -6.39 -17.67 10.50
C ASP A 21 -5.81 -16.33 10.95
N GLY A 22 -6.65 -15.37 11.32
CA GLY A 22 -6.26 -14.01 11.71
C GLY A 22 -5.77 -13.13 10.54
N ILE A 23 -5.85 -13.61 9.30
CA ILE A 23 -5.44 -12.89 8.10
C ILE A 23 -6.63 -12.14 7.50
N GLN A 24 -6.51 -10.82 7.38
CA GLN A 24 -7.51 -9.97 6.75
C GLN A 24 -6.88 -9.27 5.54
N TRP A 25 -7.58 -9.31 4.42
CA TRP A 25 -7.18 -8.64 3.17
C TRP A 25 -8.23 -7.61 2.77
N SER A 26 -7.79 -6.66 1.96
CA SER A 26 -8.71 -5.76 1.26
C SER A 26 -9.59 -6.54 0.28
N ALA A 27 -10.61 -5.88 -0.27
CA ALA A 27 -11.34 -6.46 -1.39
C ALA A 27 -10.43 -6.57 -2.62
N GLU A 28 -10.47 -7.70 -3.33
CA GLU A 28 -9.66 -7.88 -4.53
C GLU A 28 -9.95 -6.79 -5.57
N LYS A 29 -8.88 -6.26 -6.17
CA LYS A 29 -8.94 -5.26 -7.22
C LYS A 29 -8.34 -5.79 -8.52
N ASP A 30 -9.01 -5.46 -9.62
CA ASP A 30 -8.70 -5.92 -10.96
C ASP A 30 -8.02 -4.82 -11.78
N THR A 31 -6.95 -5.15 -12.48
CA THR A 31 -6.46 -4.33 -13.59
C THR A 31 -7.30 -4.62 -14.83
N THR A 32 -7.71 -3.59 -15.58
CA THR A 32 -8.47 -3.77 -16.83
C THR A 32 -7.67 -3.37 -18.07
N THR A 33 -6.97 -2.25 -17.99
CA THR A 33 -6.12 -1.71 -19.06
C THR A 33 -4.65 -2.00 -18.76
N VAL A 34 -3.91 -2.38 -19.80
CA VAL A 34 -2.45 -2.61 -19.76
C VAL A 34 -1.73 -1.35 -19.27
N ASP A 35 -0.78 -1.54 -18.36
CA ASP A 35 0.16 -0.52 -17.86
C ASP A 35 -0.51 0.76 -17.29
N VAL A 36 -1.75 0.63 -16.80
CA VAL A 36 -2.49 1.71 -16.13
C VAL A 36 -2.52 1.48 -14.64
N ASP A 37 -2.16 2.51 -13.88
CA ASP A 37 -2.24 2.53 -12.41
C ASP A 37 -3.68 2.27 -11.93
N VAL A 38 -3.83 1.21 -11.14
CA VAL A 38 -5.06 0.87 -10.43
C VAL A 38 -4.81 0.93 -8.92
N GLU A 39 -5.59 1.76 -8.23
CA GLU A 39 -5.60 1.83 -6.77
C GLU A 39 -6.31 0.61 -6.19
N VAL A 40 -5.59 -0.17 -5.37
CA VAL A 40 -6.10 -1.39 -4.73
C VAL A 40 -6.86 -1.02 -3.47
N GLU A 41 -6.17 -0.40 -2.51
CA GLU A 41 -6.75 0.17 -1.30
C GLU A 41 -6.02 1.47 -0.95
N SER A 42 -6.76 2.40 -0.35
CA SER A 42 -6.29 3.72 0.07
C SER A 42 -6.94 4.10 1.39
N VAL A 43 -6.11 4.50 2.35
CA VAL A 43 -6.53 4.83 3.72
C VAL A 43 -6.02 6.20 4.11
N THR A 44 -6.79 6.92 4.92
CA THR A 44 -6.32 8.16 5.56
C THR A 44 -6.00 7.89 7.02
N ILE A 45 -4.75 8.14 7.38
CA ILE A 45 -4.20 8.03 8.72
C ILE A 45 -4.39 9.36 9.43
N LYS A 46 -5.12 9.32 10.54
CA LYS A 46 -5.38 10.49 11.38
C LYS A 46 -5.28 10.07 12.84
N PRO A 47 -4.05 9.99 13.38
CA PRO A 47 -3.85 9.76 14.80
C PRO A 47 -4.58 10.84 15.62
N PRO A 48 -5.15 10.49 16.78
CA PRO A 48 -5.88 11.44 17.61
C PRO A 48 -4.93 12.55 18.09
N ALA A 49 -5.13 13.77 17.55
CA ALA A 49 -4.44 15.03 17.89
C ALA A 49 -3.00 14.84 18.41
N LEU A 50 -2.17 14.16 17.62
CA LEU A 50 -0.73 14.14 17.85
C LEU A 50 -0.11 15.41 17.24
N GLY A 51 1.05 15.82 17.75
CA GLY A 51 1.80 16.97 17.27
C GLY A 51 2.39 16.74 15.88
N GLU A 52 3.61 17.23 15.66
CA GLU A 52 4.30 17.06 14.38
C GLU A 52 4.70 15.60 14.14
N MET A 53 4.76 15.21 12.86
CA MET A 53 5.25 13.91 12.45
C MET A 53 6.78 13.91 12.42
N ILE A 54 7.40 13.08 13.24
CA ILE A 54 8.87 13.03 13.36
C ILE A 54 9.45 11.86 12.56
N GLU A 55 8.86 10.68 12.69
CA GLU A 55 9.28 9.44 12.04
C GLU A 55 8.05 8.59 11.73
N VAL A 56 8.10 7.81 10.64
CA VAL A 56 7.09 6.82 10.30
C VAL A 56 7.77 5.50 10.02
N GLU A 57 7.28 4.43 10.63
CA GLU A 57 7.66 3.06 10.31
C GLU A 57 6.48 2.36 9.63
N PHE A 58 6.78 1.67 8.54
CA PHE A 58 5.80 0.93 7.75
C PHE A 58 6.00 -0.57 7.90
N GLY A 59 4.88 -1.29 7.85
CA GLY A 59 4.80 -2.73 7.61
C GLY A 59 3.66 -2.97 6.63
N LEU A 60 3.95 -2.86 5.34
CA LEU A 60 2.94 -2.86 4.27
C LEU A 60 3.05 -4.15 3.47
N THR A 61 2.00 -4.98 3.52
CA THR A 61 1.92 -6.26 2.80
C THR A 61 0.83 -6.19 1.74
N ALA A 62 1.14 -6.73 0.56
CA ALA A 62 0.20 -6.89 -0.55
C ALA A 62 0.28 -8.31 -1.11
N ALA A 63 -0.81 -8.81 -1.68
CA ALA A 63 -0.83 -10.09 -2.38
C ALA A 63 -1.19 -9.90 -3.86
N PHE A 64 -0.48 -10.59 -4.75
CA PHE A 64 -0.61 -10.42 -6.21
C PHE A 64 -0.83 -11.75 -6.93
N ARG A 65 -1.70 -11.77 -7.96
CA ARG A 65 -1.84 -12.91 -8.88
C ARG A 65 -2.34 -12.45 -10.24
N ALA A 66 -2.18 -13.29 -11.25
CA ALA A 66 -2.90 -13.23 -12.51
C ALA A 66 -4.23 -13.98 -12.41
N VAL A 67 -5.17 -13.69 -13.32
CA VAL A 67 -6.42 -14.47 -13.43
C VAL A 67 -6.12 -15.85 -13.98
N SER A 68 -5.45 -15.88 -15.12
CA SER A 68 -5.19 -17.11 -15.87
C SER A 68 -3.83 -17.14 -16.57
N SER A 69 -3.21 -15.97 -16.76
CA SER A 69 -1.95 -15.84 -17.46
C SER A 69 -0.76 -16.40 -16.68
N ALA A 70 0.12 -17.09 -17.41
CA ALA A 70 1.43 -17.53 -16.92
C ALA A 70 2.55 -16.53 -17.25
N THR A 71 2.25 -15.48 -18.03
CA THR A 71 3.21 -14.48 -18.52
C THR A 71 2.91 -13.06 -18.07
N ALA A 72 1.81 -12.86 -17.34
CA ALA A 72 1.46 -11.55 -16.81
C ALA A 72 2.49 -11.11 -15.76
N ASP A 73 3.00 -9.90 -15.97
CA ASP A 73 3.87 -9.20 -15.04
C ASP A 73 3.04 -8.16 -14.29
N LEU A 74 3.11 -8.20 -12.96
CA LEU A 74 2.49 -7.22 -12.09
C LEU A 74 3.54 -6.26 -11.54
N THR A 75 3.35 -4.97 -11.77
CA THR A 75 4.18 -3.92 -11.16
C THR A 75 3.41 -3.26 -10.04
N TYR A 76 4.05 -3.01 -8.90
CA TYR A 76 3.41 -2.37 -7.76
C TYR A 76 4.29 -1.31 -7.11
N LYS A 77 3.64 -0.40 -6.39
CA LYS A 77 4.27 0.53 -5.46
C LYS A 77 3.31 0.99 -4.38
N TRP A 78 3.88 1.19 -3.19
CA TRP A 78 3.20 1.90 -2.12
C TRP A 78 3.45 3.40 -2.24
N GLN A 79 2.41 4.19 -2.00
CA GLN A 79 2.49 5.64 -2.05
C GLN A 79 1.92 6.24 -0.77
N ALA A 80 2.44 7.41 -0.40
CA ALA A 80 1.89 8.23 0.68
C ALA A 80 1.63 9.66 0.20
N ARG A 81 0.81 10.41 0.92
CA ARG A 81 0.65 11.85 0.73
C ARG A 81 0.17 12.55 1.99
N ASN A 82 0.48 13.82 2.19
CA ASN A 82 -0.28 14.70 3.06
C ASN A 82 -1.74 14.72 2.56
N LYS A 83 -2.70 14.81 3.48
CA LYS A 83 -4.12 14.82 3.08
C LYS A 83 -4.41 15.94 2.08
N GLY A 84 -4.87 15.55 0.88
CA GLY A 84 -5.16 16.46 -0.22
C GLY A 84 -3.94 16.86 -1.08
N GLY A 85 -2.74 16.39 -0.73
CA GLY A 85 -1.51 16.62 -1.49
C GLY A 85 -1.29 15.64 -2.64
N THR A 86 -0.08 15.69 -3.18
CA THR A 86 0.39 14.81 -4.26
C THR A 86 0.95 13.51 -3.69
N TRP A 87 0.68 12.39 -4.36
CA TRP A 87 1.25 11.10 -4.00
C TRP A 87 2.75 11.05 -4.27
N VAL A 88 3.50 10.57 -3.29
CA VAL A 88 4.92 10.24 -3.38
C VAL A 88 5.11 8.74 -3.28
N ASP A 89 6.04 8.20 -4.07
CA ASP A 89 6.40 6.79 -4.02
C ASP A 89 7.24 6.51 -2.76
N LEU A 90 6.81 5.54 -1.93
CA LEU A 90 7.54 5.12 -0.73
C LEU A 90 8.77 4.26 -1.07
N HIS A 91 8.83 3.75 -2.31
CA HIS A 91 9.96 3.01 -2.86
C HIS A 91 9.89 3.00 -4.38
N THR A 92 10.99 2.69 -5.06
CA THR A 92 10.99 2.44 -6.51
C THR A 92 10.00 1.33 -6.85
N GLN A 93 9.28 1.47 -7.96
CA GLN A 93 8.34 0.44 -8.41
C GLN A 93 9.01 -0.93 -8.54
N VAL A 94 8.24 -1.98 -8.25
CA VAL A 94 8.73 -3.35 -8.23
C VAL A 94 7.89 -4.18 -9.17
N THR A 95 8.53 -4.93 -10.06
CA THR A 95 7.86 -5.84 -11.00
C THR A 95 8.00 -7.29 -10.55
N LYS A 96 6.87 -8.01 -10.57
CA LYS A 96 6.76 -9.45 -10.39
C LYS A 96 6.54 -10.09 -11.74
N THR A 97 7.62 -10.59 -12.32
CA THR A 97 7.59 -11.26 -13.61
C THR A 97 6.85 -12.59 -13.52
N ASN A 98 5.98 -12.88 -14.49
CA ASN A 98 5.21 -14.12 -14.58
C ASN A 98 4.55 -14.48 -13.24
N VAL A 99 3.76 -13.56 -12.68
CA VAL A 99 3.24 -13.65 -11.30
C VAL A 99 2.43 -14.93 -11.04
N GLY A 100 1.87 -15.54 -12.09
CA GLY A 100 1.12 -16.78 -12.03
C GLY A 100 -0.24 -16.62 -11.35
N THR A 101 -1.01 -17.70 -11.26
CA THR A 101 -2.42 -17.65 -10.82
C THR A 101 -2.62 -17.84 -9.32
N THR A 102 -1.53 -18.09 -8.58
CA THR A 102 -1.53 -18.21 -7.12
C THR A 102 -1.05 -16.89 -6.51
N TYR A 103 -1.62 -16.48 -5.38
CA TYR A 103 -1.18 -15.27 -4.72
C TYR A 103 0.28 -15.36 -4.26
N VAL A 104 1.05 -14.33 -4.58
CA VAL A 104 2.38 -14.06 -4.07
C VAL A 104 2.29 -12.87 -3.13
N GLU A 105 2.67 -13.06 -1.87
CA GLU A 105 2.68 -12.02 -0.85
C GLU A 105 4.02 -11.28 -0.81
N GLU A 106 3.96 -9.97 -0.62
CA GLU A 106 5.13 -9.11 -0.59
C GLU A 106 5.01 -8.05 0.49
N THR A 107 5.97 -8.03 1.41
CA THR A 107 6.05 -7.06 2.49
C THR A 107 7.15 -6.04 2.23
N ARG A 108 6.83 -4.76 2.39
CA ARG A 108 7.79 -3.66 2.52
C ARG A 108 7.70 -3.11 3.92
N SER A 109 8.80 -3.22 4.67
CA SER A 109 8.87 -2.79 6.07
C SER A 109 10.08 -1.93 6.35
N GLY A 110 9.95 -1.05 7.34
CA GLY A 110 11.04 -0.24 7.87
C GLY A 110 10.69 1.23 7.99
N ARG A 111 11.65 1.99 8.49
CA ARG A 111 11.53 3.43 8.71
C ARG A 111 11.60 4.19 7.39
N PHE A 112 10.74 5.17 7.24
CA PHE A 112 10.70 6.08 6.11
C PHE A 112 11.00 7.50 6.57
N LYS A 113 11.94 8.15 5.90
CA LYS A 113 12.26 9.55 6.16
C LYS A 113 11.19 10.44 5.53
N THR A 114 10.64 11.39 6.27
CA THR A 114 9.67 12.35 5.74
C THR A 114 10.23 13.10 4.52
N VAL A 115 9.35 13.40 3.57
CA VAL A 115 9.67 14.10 2.31
C VAL A 115 8.57 15.11 2.01
N ASP A 116 8.82 16.01 1.07
CA ASP A 116 7.79 16.93 0.59
C ASP A 116 6.53 16.16 0.15
N ASN A 117 5.36 16.65 0.57
CA ASN A 117 4.07 15.97 0.44
C ASN A 117 3.91 14.68 1.26
N PHE A 118 4.82 14.35 2.19
CA PHE A 118 4.62 13.32 3.22
C PHE A 118 5.43 13.67 4.47
N ASP A 119 4.97 14.71 5.16
CA ASP A 119 5.62 15.33 6.31
C ASP A 119 4.62 15.84 7.39
N SER A 120 3.32 15.59 7.22
CA SER A 120 2.30 16.08 8.14
C SER A 120 1.14 15.11 8.37
N LEU A 121 0.49 15.25 9.53
CA LEU A 121 -0.77 14.57 9.85
C LEU A 121 -1.97 15.46 9.46
N PRO A 122 -3.08 14.89 8.97
CA PRO A 122 -3.23 13.51 8.52
C PRO A 122 -2.56 13.26 7.16
N PHE A 123 -2.14 12.02 6.91
CA PHE A 123 -1.63 11.58 5.62
C PHE A 123 -2.47 10.42 5.05
N GLY A 124 -2.39 10.19 3.75
CA GLY A 124 -2.94 9.02 3.08
C GLY A 124 -1.83 8.03 2.75
N VAL A 125 -2.17 6.74 2.72
CA VAL A 125 -1.32 5.65 2.22
C VAL A 125 -2.16 4.83 1.25
N ARG A 126 -1.57 4.40 0.13
CA ARG A 126 -2.24 3.52 -0.83
C ARG A 126 -1.30 2.53 -1.48
N LEU A 127 -1.88 1.44 -1.97
CA LEU A 127 -1.25 0.53 -2.94
C LEU A 127 -1.75 0.85 -4.34
N VAL A 128 -0.83 0.93 -5.30
CA VAL A 128 -1.13 1.02 -6.73
C VAL A 128 -0.43 -0.13 -7.45
N ILE A 129 -1.15 -0.72 -8.41
CA ILE A 129 -0.63 -1.79 -9.28
C ILE A 129 -0.83 -1.46 -10.76
N GLN A 130 -0.05 -2.11 -11.60
CA GLN A 130 -0.19 -2.17 -13.06
C GLN A 130 0.02 -3.61 -13.52
N CYS A 131 -0.63 -4.00 -14.61
CA CYS A 131 -0.41 -5.29 -15.27
C CYS A 131 -0.02 -5.05 -16.73
N ASN A 132 0.97 -5.77 -17.24
CA ASN A 132 1.35 -5.72 -18.66
C ASN A 132 0.33 -6.42 -19.58
N GLU A 133 -0.65 -7.13 -19.02
CA GLU A 133 -1.71 -7.85 -19.73
C GLU A 133 -3.09 -7.35 -19.28
N ALA A 134 -3.96 -7.05 -20.25
CA ALA A 134 -5.30 -6.55 -20.00
C ALA A 134 -6.13 -7.58 -19.22
N ASN A 135 -6.87 -7.12 -18.21
CA ASN A 135 -7.78 -7.94 -17.39
C ASN A 135 -7.12 -9.07 -16.55
N GLU A 136 -5.78 -9.17 -16.52
CA GLU A 136 -5.09 -10.28 -15.84
C GLU A 136 -4.68 -9.97 -14.40
N GLY A 137 -4.23 -8.76 -14.10
CA GLY A 137 -3.72 -8.42 -12.77
C GLY A 137 -4.78 -8.40 -11.68
N ARG A 138 -4.46 -9.00 -10.52
CA ARG A 138 -5.26 -8.97 -9.30
C ARG A 138 -4.39 -8.65 -8.09
N ALA A 139 -4.90 -7.82 -7.19
CA ALA A 139 -4.25 -7.56 -5.91
C ALA A 139 -5.24 -7.35 -4.76
N LYS A 140 -4.75 -7.54 -3.54
CA LYS A 140 -5.46 -7.26 -2.29
C LYS A 140 -4.50 -6.96 -1.14
#